data_AF-A0A6B0WK95-F1
#
_entry.id   AF-A0A6B0WK95-F1
#
_cell.length_a   1.000
_cell.length_b   1.000
_cell.length_c   1.000
_cell.angle_alpha   90.00
_cell.angle_beta   90.00
_cell.angle_gamma   90.00
#
_symmetry.space_group_name_H-M   'P 1'
#
loop_
_entity.id
_entity.type
_entity.pdbx_description
1 polymer ?
#
loop_
_entity_poly.entity_id
_entity_poly.type
_entity_poly.pdbx_seq_one_letter_code
_entity_poly.pdbx_strand_id
1 'polypeptide(L)'
;DVTVTQVATVAELRYRSPDLSRRELISSGIRVGREHIAATVNTLLLAYAGAGLPLVLLFAVSDQSLAMVANSELIAVEIVRTLCGSLGLVAAVPVTTMLAALVNAGAGTTEVGTPESVEPDPEPQWADFAPDQDEPEW
;
A
#
# COMPACT_ATOMS: atom_id res chain seq x y z
N ASP A 1 1.32 -2.31 -2.29
CA ASP A 1 0.40 -2.07 -1.17
C ASP A 1 -0.35 -0.75 -1.32
N VAL A 2 0.34 0.40 -1.28
CA VAL A 2 -0.24 1.74 -1.49
C VAL A 2 -1.34 1.79 -2.55
N THR A 3 -1.07 1.32 -3.77
CA THR A 3 -2.04 1.38 -4.88
C THR A 3 -3.28 0.53 -4.61
N VAL A 4 -3.11 -0.66 -4.03
CA VAL A 4 -4.21 -1.56 -3.63
C VAL A 4 -5.06 -0.89 -2.54
N THR A 5 -4.43 -0.36 -1.49
CA THR A 5 -5.12 0.38 -0.42
C THR A 5 -5.84 1.61 -0.97
N GLN A 6 -5.23 2.33 -1.91
CA GLN A 6 -5.85 3.51 -2.54
C GLN A 6 -7.07 3.14 -3.38
N VAL A 7 -6.99 2.07 -4.18
CA VAL A 7 -8.15 1.58 -4.94
C VAL A 7 -9.29 1.18 -3.99
N ALA A 8 -8.98 0.42 -2.94
CA ALA A 8 -9.97 0.03 -1.93
C ALA A 8 -10.59 1.24 -1.23
N THR A 9 -9.78 2.24 -0.88
CA THR A 9 -10.25 3.50 -0.28
C THR A 9 -11.21 4.23 -1.21
N VAL A 10 -10.88 4.36 -2.50
CA VAL A 10 -11.73 5.05 -3.48
C VAL A 10 -13.04 4.28 -3.71
N ALA A 11 -12.98 2.95 -3.76
CA ALA A 11 -14.17 2.11 -3.88
C ALA A 11 -15.09 2.27 -2.65
N GLU A 12 -14.53 2.24 -1.44
CA GLU A 12 -15.28 2.43 -0.19
C GLU A 12 -15.90 3.83 -0.10
N LEU A 13 -15.17 4.87 -0.49
CA LEU A 13 -15.68 6.25 -0.54
C LEU A 13 -16.85 6.39 -1.53
N ARG A 14 -16.79 5.73 -2.70
CA ARG A 14 -17.89 5.69 -3.67
C ARG A 14 -19.07 4.89 -3.13
N TYR A 15 -18.83 3.75 -2.51
CA TYR A 15 -19.88 2.89 -1.96
C TYR A 15 -20.68 3.59 -0.87
N ARG A 16 -20.01 4.28 0.06
CA ARG A 16 -20.67 5.01 1.15
C ARG A 16 -21.38 6.28 0.70
N SER A 17 -20.85 6.94 -0.33
CA SER A 17 -21.40 8.20 -0.83
C SER A 17 -21.55 8.16 -2.36
N PRO A 18 -22.58 7.47 -2.89
CA PRO A 18 -22.78 7.28 -4.33
C PRO A 18 -22.92 8.60 -5.09
N ASP A 19 -23.44 9.65 -4.43
CA ASP A 19 -23.72 10.94 -5.03
C ASP A 19 -22.48 11.85 -5.20
N LEU A 20 -21.31 11.46 -4.66
CA LEU A 20 -20.10 12.28 -4.79
C LEU A 20 -19.73 12.50 -6.26
N SER A 21 -19.52 13.76 -6.64
CA SER A 21 -18.95 14.06 -7.95
C SER A 21 -17.56 13.44 -8.09
N ARG A 22 -17.12 13.19 -9.33
CA ARG A 22 -15.78 12.63 -9.59
C ARG A 22 -14.67 13.48 -8.95
N ARG A 23 -14.83 14.81 -8.94
CA ARG A 23 -13.86 15.74 -8.34
C ARG A 23 -13.80 15.60 -6.82
N GLU A 24 -14.94 15.47 -6.15
CA GLU A 24 -14.99 15.28 -4.70
C GLU A 24 -14.43 13.92 -4.29
N LEU A 25 -14.72 12.87 -5.06
CA LEU A 25 -14.15 11.53 -4.85
C LEU A 25 -12.62 11.55 -4.98
N ILE A 26 -12.09 12.20 -6.02
CA ILE A 26 -10.65 12.35 -6.22
C ILE A 26 -10.01 13.17 -5.09
N SER A 27 -10.61 14.31 -4.73
CA SER A 27 -10.11 15.17 -3.64
C SER A 27 -10.06 14.41 -2.31
N SER A 28 -11.11 13.66 -1.98
CA SER A 28 -11.20 12.88 -0.76
C SER A 28 -10.22 11.70 -0.74
N GLY A 29 -10.09 10.96 -1.84
CA GLY A 29 -9.12 9.88 -1.96
C GLY A 29 -7.67 10.37 -1.81
N ILE A 30 -7.31 11.47 -2.48
CA ILE A 30 -5.97 12.06 -2.38
C ILE A 30 -5.67 12.53 -0.94
N ARG A 31 -6.65 13.12 -0.26
CA ARG A 31 -6.48 13.61 1.12
C ARG A 31 -6.17 12.46 2.08
N VAL A 32 -6.85 11.31 1.94
CA VAL A 32 -6.55 10.09 2.72
C VAL A 32 -5.18 9.53 2.35
N GLY A 33 -4.87 9.39 1.06
CA GLY A 33 -3.59 8.81 0.64
C GLY A 33 -2.35 9.63 1.03
N ARG A 34 -2.48 10.97 1.11
CA ARG A 34 -1.38 11.86 1.45
C ARG A 34 -0.81 11.63 2.85
N GLU A 35 -1.66 11.34 3.84
CA GLU A 35 -1.23 11.18 5.23
C GLU A 35 -0.26 10.00 5.39
N HIS A 36 -0.60 8.86 4.80
CA HIS A 36 0.24 7.66 4.90
C HIS A 36 1.49 7.75 4.03
N ILE A 37 1.40 8.35 2.83
CA ILE A 37 2.56 8.50 1.94
C ILE A 37 3.59 9.46 2.49
N ALA A 38 3.17 10.54 3.15
CA ALA A 38 4.13 11.45 3.80
C ALA A 38 5.01 10.69 4.80
N ALA A 39 4.41 9.81 5.60
CA ALA A 39 5.15 8.95 6.52
C ALA A 39 6.07 7.97 5.78
N THR A 40 5.59 7.28 4.73
CA THR A 40 6.41 6.34 3.95
C THR A 40 7.60 7.02 3.28
N VAL A 41 7.39 8.18 2.67
CA VAL A 41 8.46 8.95 2.01
C VAL A 41 9.52 9.37 3.03
N ASN A 42 9.12 9.84 4.21
CA ASN A 42 10.06 10.21 5.25
C ASN A 42 10.93 9.01 5.70
N THR A 43 10.31 7.84 5.90
CA THR A 43 11.05 6.62 6.25
C THR A 43 11.99 6.19 5.13
N LEU A 44 11.55 6.24 3.87
CA LEU A 44 12.42 5.92 2.72
C LEU A 44 13.59 6.89 2.61
N LEU A 45 13.36 8.20 2.75
CA LEU A 45 14.41 9.20 2.73
C LEU A 45 15.48 8.90 3.79
N LEU A 46 15.05 8.59 5.02
CA LEU A 46 15.95 8.22 6.10
C LEU A 46 16.72 6.92 5.79
N ALA A 47 16.04 5.90 5.25
CA ALA A 47 16.67 4.65 4.85
C ALA A 47 17.73 4.84 3.75
N TYR A 48 17.43 5.65 2.73
CA TYR A 48 18.36 5.96 1.65
C TYR A 48 19.55 6.79 2.14
N ALA A 49 19.31 7.78 3.00
CA ALA A 49 20.39 8.54 3.64
C ALA A 49 21.31 7.62 4.47
N GLY A 50 20.72 6.70 5.24
CA GLY A 50 21.43 5.68 6.01
C GLY A 50 22.25 4.73 5.12
N ALA A 51 21.70 4.31 3.98
CA ALA A 51 22.40 3.45 3.01
C ALA A 51 23.61 4.14 2.36
N GLY A 52 23.61 5.48 2.27
CA GLY A 52 24.73 6.27 1.78
C GLY A 52 25.86 6.51 2.79
N LEU A 53 25.65 6.21 4.09
CA LEU A 53 26.64 6.46 5.14
C LEU A 53 28.01 5.82 4.89
N PRO A 54 28.12 4.55 4.42
CA PRO A 54 29.42 3.94 4.16
C PRO A 54 30.24 4.66 3.08
N LEU A 55 29.57 5.17 2.04
CA LEU A 55 30.23 5.96 0.99
C LEU A 55 30.72 7.30 1.56
N VAL A 56 29.88 7.99 2.34
CA VAL A 56 30.27 9.23 3.02
C VAL A 56 31.46 8.99 3.96
N LEU A 57 31.46 7.89 4.70
CA LEU A 57 32.54 7.51 5.60
C LEU A 57 33.84 7.19 4.85
N LEU A 58 33.76 6.43 3.75
CA LEU A 58 34.91 6.10 2.91
C LEU A 58 35.62 7.36 2.41
N PHE A 59 34.85 8.35 1.94
CA PHE A 59 35.42 9.61 1.49
C PHE A 59 35.94 10.48 2.64
N ALA A 60 35.26 10.47 3.79
CA ALA A 60 35.72 11.17 4.98
C ALA A 60 37.09 10.64 5.45
N VAL A 61 37.32 9.32 5.39
CA VAL A 61 38.61 8.70 5.75
C VAL A 61 39.67 8.86 4.65
N SER A 62 39.25 9.08 3.39
CA SER A 62 40.16 9.30 2.26
C SER A 62 40.64 10.76 2.10
N ASP A 63 40.33 11.64 3.07
CA ASP A 63 40.67 13.07 3.06
C ASP A 63 40.16 13.84 1.82
N GLN A 64 39.10 13.31 1.20
CA GLN A 64 38.44 13.93 0.05
C GLN A 64 37.51 15.04 0.55
N SER A 65 37.55 16.21 -0.09
CA SER A 65 36.65 17.30 0.31
C SER A 65 35.19 16.91 0.07
N LEU A 66 34.30 17.24 1.03
CA LEU A 66 32.86 16.98 0.90
C LEU A 66 32.27 17.60 -0.39
N ALA A 67 32.85 18.71 -0.85
CA ALA A 67 32.48 19.34 -2.11
C ALA A 67 32.85 18.48 -3.33
N MET A 68 34.00 17.81 -3.34
CA MET A 68 34.39 16.90 -4.42
C MET A 68 33.49 15.66 -4.45
N VAL A 69 33.14 15.13 -3.26
CA VAL A 69 32.24 13.98 -3.10
C VAL A 69 30.83 14.28 -3.60
N ALA A 70 30.28 15.43 -3.20
CA ALA A 70 28.94 15.85 -3.62
C ALA A 70 28.82 16.07 -5.15
N ASN A 71 29.94 16.37 -5.82
CA ASN A 71 30.01 16.52 -7.27
C ASN A 71 30.40 15.22 -8.01
N SER A 72 30.57 14.11 -7.29
CA SER A 72 30.91 12.83 -7.92
C SER A 72 29.70 12.22 -8.61
N GLU A 73 29.94 11.59 -9.76
CA GLU A 73 28.90 10.91 -10.56
C GLU A 73 28.14 9.87 -9.72
N LEU A 74 28.86 9.09 -8.91
CA LEU A 74 28.27 8.03 -8.07
C LEU A 74 27.25 8.60 -7.07
N ILE A 75 27.61 9.68 -6.39
CA ILE A 75 26.72 10.34 -5.41
C ILE A 75 25.56 11.03 -6.12
N ALA A 76 25.81 11.69 -7.24
CA ALA A 76 24.76 12.34 -8.02
C ALA A 76 23.70 11.31 -8.50
N VAL A 77 24.13 10.16 -9.02
CA VAL A 77 23.24 9.08 -9.45
C VAL A 77 22.42 8.54 -8.27
N GLU A 78 23.01 8.36 -7.10
CA GLU A 78 22.28 7.87 -5.92
C GLU A 78 21.21 8.87 -5.47
N ILE A 79 21.56 10.15 -5.37
CA ILE A 79 20.63 11.21 -4.99
C ILE A 79 19.47 11.27 -5.97
N VAL A 80 19.75 11.30 -7.28
CA VAL A 80 18.72 11.34 -8.32
C VAL A 80 17.84 10.10 -8.25
N ARG A 81 18.41 8.90 -8.05
CA ARG A 81 17.65 7.65 -7.93
C ARG A 81 16.70 7.69 -6.73
N THR A 82 17.16 8.13 -5.56
CA THR A 82 16.33 8.29 -4.35
C THR A 82 15.23 9.32 -4.54
N LEU A 83 15.53 10.46 -5.17
CA LEU A 83 14.55 11.51 -5.46
C LEU A 83 13.49 11.01 -6.45
N CYS A 84 13.90 10.39 -7.55
CA CYS A 84 12.97 9.81 -8.52
C CYS A 84 12.10 8.71 -7.88
N GLY A 85 12.68 7.86 -7.03
CA GLY A 85 11.93 6.83 -6.31
C GLY A 85 10.85 7.40 -5.39
N SER A 86 11.20 8.40 -4.58
CA SER A 86 10.25 9.05 -3.67
C SER A 86 9.18 9.88 -4.41
N LEU A 87 9.55 10.61 -5.46
CA LEU A 87 8.60 11.33 -6.32
C LEU A 87 7.65 10.37 -7.03
N GLY A 88 8.14 9.22 -7.51
CA GLY A 88 7.31 8.17 -8.09
C GLY A 88 6.28 7.64 -7.09
N LEU A 89 6.68 7.45 -5.84
CA LEU A 89 5.78 7.04 -4.76
C LEU A 89 4.71 8.11 -4.48
N VAL A 90 5.11 9.39 -4.38
CA VAL A 90 4.17 10.51 -4.18
C VAL A 90 3.18 10.61 -5.34
N ALA A 91 3.64 10.41 -6.58
CA ALA A 91 2.81 10.44 -7.78
C ALA A 91 1.85 9.24 -7.87
N ALA A 92 2.19 8.10 -7.25
CA ALA A 92 1.36 6.91 -7.30
C ALA A 92 -0.04 7.14 -6.71
N VAL A 93 -0.17 7.95 -5.64
CA VAL A 93 -1.48 8.28 -5.03
C VAL A 93 -2.40 8.99 -6.01
N PRO A 94 -2.11 10.22 -6.49
CA PRO A 94 -3.02 10.95 -7.35
C PRO A 94 -3.31 10.20 -8.65
N VAL A 95 -2.32 9.51 -9.23
CA VAL A 95 -2.51 8.69 -10.43
C VAL A 95 -3.49 7.55 -10.16
N THR A 96 -3.27 6.78 -9.10
CA THR A 96 -4.15 5.65 -8.75
C THR A 96 -5.54 6.12 -8.37
N THR A 97 -5.66 7.19 -7.57
CA THR A 97 -6.95 7.76 -7.17
C THR A 97 -7.74 8.22 -8.40
N MET A 98 -7.10 8.88 -9.36
CA MET A 98 -7.75 9.33 -10.59
C MET A 98 -8.25 8.14 -11.41
N LEU A 99 -7.40 7.13 -11.63
CA LEU A 99 -7.78 5.93 -12.37
C LEU A 99 -8.94 5.18 -11.68
N ALA A 100 -8.87 4.98 -10.36
CA ALA A 100 -9.91 4.32 -9.59
C ALA A 100 -11.23 5.10 -9.62
N ALA A 101 -11.19 6.43 -9.53
CA ALA A 101 -12.39 7.27 -9.59
C ALA A 101 -13.03 7.26 -10.99
N LEU A 102 -12.23 7.14 -12.06
CA LEU A 102 -12.72 7.03 -13.43
C LEU A 102 -13.38 5.67 -13.69
N VAL A 103 -12.77 4.57 -13.24
CA VAL A 103 -13.33 3.21 -13.38
C VAL A 103 -14.63 3.07 -12.60
N ASN A 104 -14.66 3.55 -11.34
CA ASN A 104 -15.85 3.51 -10.50
C ASN A 104 -16.96 4.48 -10.94
N ALA A 105 -16.71 5.40 -11.88
CA ALA A 105 -17.76 6.28 -12.39
C ALA A 105 -18.67 5.61 -13.42
N GLY A 106 -18.35 4.39 -13.88
CA GLY A 106 -19.19 3.57 -14.76
C GLY A 106 -19.88 2.40 -14.07
N ALA A 107 -19.46 2.03 -12.86
CA ALA A 107 -20.02 0.93 -12.08
C ALA A 107 -21.21 1.44 -11.24
N GLY A 108 -22.31 1.81 -11.91
CA GLY A 108 -23.60 1.86 -11.24
C GLY A 108 -23.97 0.45 -10.80
N THR A 109 -24.12 0.25 -9.48
CA THR A 109 -24.75 -0.92 -8.87
C THR A 109 -24.31 -2.27 -9.44
N THR A 110 -23.09 -2.72 -9.13
CA THR A 110 -22.95 -4.16 -8.92
C THR A 110 -23.68 -4.43 -7.62
N GLU A 111 -24.95 -4.84 -7.70
CA GLU A 111 -25.60 -5.52 -6.59
C GLU A 111 -24.63 -6.62 -6.17
N VAL A 112 -23.96 -6.42 -5.03
CA VAL A 112 -23.34 -7.51 -4.31
C VAL A 112 -24.53 -8.39 -3.99
N GLY A 113 -24.72 -9.44 -4.78
CA GLY A 113 -25.79 -10.41 -4.58
C GLY A 113 -25.80 -10.73 -3.10
N THR A 114 -26.97 -10.58 -2.47
CA THR A 114 -27.18 -10.96 -1.07
C THR A 114 -26.34 -12.18 -0.79
N PRO A 115 -25.35 -12.14 0.13
CA PRO A 115 -24.52 -13.30 0.38
C PRO A 115 -25.51 -14.43 0.62
N GLU A 116 -25.49 -15.40 -0.30
CA GLU A 116 -26.31 -16.60 -0.19
C GLU A 116 -26.11 -17.05 1.25
N SER A 117 -27.19 -17.08 2.02
CA SER A 117 -27.12 -17.36 3.46
C SER A 117 -26.35 -18.65 3.58
N VAL A 118 -25.07 -18.54 3.93
CA VAL A 118 -24.21 -19.69 4.18
C VAL A 118 -24.88 -20.31 5.38
N GLU A 119 -25.67 -21.36 5.14
CA GLU A 119 -26.24 -22.15 6.21
C GLU A 119 -25.06 -22.52 7.10
N PRO A 120 -25.12 -22.20 8.41
CA PRO A 120 -24.03 -22.51 9.30
C PRO A 120 -23.74 -24.00 9.16
N ASP A 121 -22.46 -24.34 8.94
CA ASP A 121 -22.01 -25.73 8.91
C ASP A 121 -22.60 -26.43 10.14
N PRO A 122 -23.26 -27.59 9.96
CA PRO A 122 -23.90 -28.28 11.08
C PRO A 122 -22.87 -28.45 12.21
N GLU A 123 -23.28 -28.11 13.44
CA GLU A 123 -22.36 -28.16 14.57
C GLU A 123 -21.79 -29.58 14.69
N PRO A 124 -20.45 -29.72 14.80
CA PRO A 124 -19.80 -31.02 14.91
C PRO A 124 -20.42 -31.80 16.08
N GLN A 125 -20.97 -32.98 15.79
CA GLN A 125 -21.60 -33.81 16.81
C GLN A 125 -20.55 -34.67 17.48
N TRP A 126 -20.67 -34.91 18.79
CA TRP A 126 -19.75 -35.78 19.52
C TRP A 126 -19.64 -37.19 18.93
N ALA A 127 -20.66 -37.65 18.21
CA ALA A 127 -20.63 -38.91 17.49
C ALA A 127 -19.58 -38.96 16.37
N ASP A 128 -19.25 -37.83 15.75
CA ASP A 128 -18.24 -37.73 14.68
C ASP A 128 -16.80 -37.92 15.20
N PHE A 129 -16.61 -37.79 16.51
CA PHE A 129 -15.31 -37.90 17.20
C PHE A 129 -15.27 -39.03 18.23
N ALA A 130 -16.37 -39.74 18.42
CA ALA A 130 -16.42 -40.86 19.36
C ALA A 130 -15.61 -42.03 18.80
N PRO A 131 -14.74 -42.67 19.60
CA PRO A 131 -14.09 -43.90 19.17
C PRO A 131 -15.17 -44.97 18.90
N ASP A 132 -15.05 -45.66 17.76
CA ASP A 132 -15.95 -46.74 17.39
C ASP A 132 -16.05 -47.74 18.54
N GLN A 133 -17.25 -47.96 19.07
CA GLN A 133 -17.48 -48.85 20.23
C GLN A 133 -17.35 -50.35 19.90
N ASP A 134 -16.76 -50.68 18.76
CA ASP A 134 -16.54 -52.05 18.30
C ASP A 134 -15.22 -52.64 18.86
N GLU A 135 -14.89 -52.35 20.12
CA GLU A 135 -13.84 -53.11 20.81
C GLU A 135 -14.47 -54.35 21.48
N PRO A 136 -14.05 -55.57 21.13
CA PRO A 136 -14.60 -56.78 21.73
C PRO A 136 -14.19 -56.86 23.21
N GLU A 137 -15.18 -56.84 24.10
CA GLU A 137 -15.00 -57.21 25.51
C GLU A 137 -14.61 -58.70 25.58
N TRP A 138 -13.34 -58.98 25.85
CA TRP A 138 -12.84 -60.31 26.19
C TRP A 138 -12.69 -60.49 27.70
#